data_AF-A0A7Y2J473-F1
#
_entry.id   AF-A0A7Y2J473-F1
#
_cell.length_a   1.000
_cell.length_b   1.000
_cell.length_c   1.000
_cell.angle_alpha   90.00
_cell.angle_beta   90.00
_cell.angle_gamma   90.00
#
_symmetry.space_group_name_H-M   'P 1'
#
loop_
_entity.id
_entity.type
_entity.pdbx_description
1 polymer ?
#
loop_
_entity_poly.entity_id
_entity_poly.type
_entity_poly.pdbx_seq_one_letter_code
_entity_poly.pdbx_strand_id
1 'polypeptide(L)'
;MVKHFLNLERKQYFRSSYWQKSLLMNIFLVFIALYFMATFLILGVAMYPLLKKLYPDSDPFLVFNGFLFYWFIVDLLMRFFFQKLPVMSVKPLLVLPVKRKTVVNFVLGKSALSFFNFLPLFAYVPFSIMLIGNDYPPGQIMVWLFALVVIILIINFLNFIIESVSSEIELPFLPVILIAGGLFGLNYFEIISFNSLISNGLVSISTNPIYLIIPALILCVIYWLNFKALKKKLYIDNSLQGKKKEVKTTNLDWTKKFGDIAPFMQLDIRLILRNKRSKSSVWMLLIGLLYGLFFYPNPIYQDMEWFFVFIGIFVTGIFLINFGQFIPAWDSSYYKLLMSQNIKYERYLKSKYSLMIMSVVVMFILSIPYVYFGWKILIAHFAAAVYNIGVNAYVILWGGSYNRKKINLDQRAAFNFQGTGAVQWLIGIPLMLIPMGIFALFYFILGFEVGIGVILGMGLIGIMFHQKIMRFIKSRYQGSKYNMIEAFAQDT
;
A
#
# COMPACT_ATOMS: atom_id res chain seq x y z
N MET A 1 -15.11 -32.22 2.51
CA MET A 1 -14.76 -30.98 3.24
C MET A 1 -14.32 -29.83 2.35
N VAL A 2 -13.30 -29.96 1.48
CA VAL A 2 -12.83 -28.84 0.61
C VAL A 2 -13.96 -28.22 -0.23
N LYS A 3 -14.79 -29.05 -0.88
CA LYS A 3 -16.00 -28.60 -1.61
C LYS A 3 -16.97 -27.78 -0.73
N HIS A 4 -17.10 -28.13 0.54
CA HIS A 4 -17.98 -27.43 1.48
C HIS A 4 -17.41 -26.06 1.86
N PHE A 5 -16.09 -25.95 2.08
CA PHE A 5 -15.43 -24.66 2.32
C PHE A 5 -15.54 -23.72 1.11
N LEU A 6 -15.37 -24.25 -0.11
CA LEU A 6 -15.57 -23.46 -1.33
C LEU A 6 -17.02 -22.94 -1.46
N ASN A 7 -18.01 -23.74 -1.07
CA ASN A 7 -19.42 -23.31 -1.05
C ASN A 7 -19.68 -22.22 0.01
N LEU A 8 -19.15 -22.37 1.22
CA LEU A 8 -19.25 -21.35 2.27
C LEU A 8 -18.60 -20.03 1.84
N GLU A 9 -17.46 -20.11 1.17
CA GLU A 9 -16.77 -18.93 0.64
C GLU A 9 -17.59 -18.23 -0.45
N ARG A 10 -18.13 -19.01 -1.40
CA ARG A 10 -19.04 -18.47 -2.42
C ARG A 10 -20.22 -17.75 -1.76
N LYS A 11 -20.85 -18.36 -0.76
CA LYS A 11 -21.94 -17.74 0.00
C LYS A 11 -21.50 -16.49 0.74
N GLN A 12 -20.33 -16.49 1.37
CA GLN A 12 -19.76 -15.32 2.04
C GLN A 12 -19.51 -14.17 1.06
N TYR A 13 -18.95 -14.46 -0.11
CA TYR A 13 -18.66 -13.47 -1.14
C TYR A 13 -19.93 -12.78 -1.63
N PHE A 14 -20.95 -13.55 -2.04
CA PHE A 14 -22.22 -13.01 -2.53
C PHE A 14 -23.10 -12.37 -1.45
N ARG A 15 -22.98 -12.79 -0.18
CA ARG A 15 -23.74 -12.20 0.94
C ARG A 15 -23.01 -11.05 1.63
N SER A 16 -21.77 -10.76 1.26
CA SER A 16 -21.06 -9.61 1.83
C SER A 16 -21.73 -8.30 1.41
N SER A 17 -21.87 -7.37 2.35
CA SER A 17 -22.44 -6.04 2.06
C SER A 17 -21.63 -5.27 1.02
N TYR A 18 -20.36 -5.66 0.82
CA TYR A 18 -19.45 -5.13 -0.18
C TYR A 18 -19.90 -5.47 -1.61
N TRP A 19 -20.28 -6.73 -1.88
CA TRP A 19 -20.70 -7.14 -3.21
C TRP A 19 -21.98 -6.44 -3.66
N GLN A 20 -22.92 -6.22 -2.73
CA GLN A 20 -24.19 -5.56 -3.01
C GLN A 20 -24.07 -4.03 -3.12
N LYS A 21 -23.11 -3.38 -2.44
CA LYS A 21 -23.00 -1.90 -2.41
C LYS A 21 -21.99 -1.31 -3.40
N SER A 22 -21.11 -2.09 -4.04
CA SER A 22 -20.04 -1.55 -4.89
C SER A 22 -19.90 -2.22 -6.26
N LEU A 23 -20.99 -2.24 -7.04
CA LEU A 23 -20.99 -2.75 -8.43
C LEU A 23 -19.90 -2.10 -9.29
N LEU A 24 -19.70 -0.78 -9.17
CA LEU A 24 -18.65 -0.05 -9.89
C LEU A 24 -17.23 -0.49 -9.49
N MET A 25 -16.99 -0.75 -8.20
CA MET A 25 -15.70 -1.28 -7.73
C MET A 25 -15.45 -2.69 -8.27
N ASN A 26 -16.48 -3.54 -8.32
CA ASN A 26 -16.34 -4.89 -8.85
C ASN A 26 -16.04 -4.87 -10.35
N ILE A 27 -16.72 -4.02 -11.12
CA ILE A 27 -16.43 -3.81 -12.55
C ILE A 27 -15.00 -3.32 -12.73
N PHE A 28 -14.56 -2.34 -11.93
CA PHE A 28 -13.21 -1.81 -11.99
C PHE A 28 -12.14 -2.88 -11.70
N LEU A 29 -12.37 -3.75 -10.70
CA LEU A 29 -11.46 -4.85 -10.38
C LEU A 29 -11.37 -5.89 -11.50
N VAL A 30 -12.51 -6.25 -12.11
CA VAL A 30 -12.53 -7.17 -13.27
C VAL A 30 -11.81 -6.55 -14.46
N PHE A 31 -12.07 -5.28 -14.74
CA PHE A 31 -11.40 -4.55 -15.83
C PHE A 31 -9.88 -4.53 -15.64
N ILE A 32 -9.39 -4.21 -14.44
CA ILE A 32 -7.95 -4.27 -14.12
C ILE A 32 -7.39 -5.67 -14.32
N ALA A 33 -8.09 -6.71 -13.85
CA ALA A 33 -7.63 -8.09 -14.01
C ALA A 33 -7.51 -8.47 -15.50
N LEU A 34 -8.52 -8.14 -16.31
CA LEU A 34 -8.51 -8.38 -17.75
C LEU A 34 -7.42 -7.58 -18.47
N TYR A 35 -7.23 -6.31 -18.08
CA TYR A 35 -6.15 -5.47 -18.60
C TYR A 35 -4.78 -6.14 -18.38
N PHE A 36 -4.46 -6.54 -17.15
CA PHE A 36 -3.19 -7.20 -16.85
C PHE A 36 -3.04 -8.55 -17.57
N MET A 37 -4.11 -9.35 -17.66
CA MET A 37 -4.09 -10.60 -18.43
C MET A 37 -3.76 -10.34 -19.90
N ALA A 38 -4.41 -9.36 -20.53
CA ALA A 38 -4.15 -8.98 -21.92
C ALA A 38 -2.71 -8.47 -22.10
N THR A 39 -2.22 -7.60 -21.20
CA THR A 39 -0.85 -7.09 -21.26
C THR A 39 0.19 -8.21 -21.15
N PHE A 40 0.00 -9.17 -20.24
CA PHE A 40 0.93 -10.30 -20.09
C PHE A 40 0.88 -11.25 -21.29
N LEU A 41 -0.30 -11.44 -21.88
CA LEU A 41 -0.45 -12.22 -23.12
C LEU A 41 0.28 -11.57 -24.28
N ILE A 42 0.05 -10.28 -24.51
CA ILE A 42 0.76 -9.50 -25.54
C ILE A 42 2.27 -9.55 -25.28
N LEU A 43 2.70 -9.37 -24.04
CA LEU A 43 4.10 -9.45 -23.64
C LEU A 43 4.69 -10.82 -23.99
N GLY A 44 4.02 -11.91 -23.65
CA GLY A 44 4.48 -13.28 -23.92
C GLY A 44 4.66 -13.56 -25.43
N VAL A 45 3.70 -13.15 -26.26
CA VAL A 45 3.78 -13.32 -27.72
C VAL A 45 4.86 -12.41 -28.33
N ALA A 46 4.90 -11.15 -27.91
CA ALA A 46 5.83 -10.16 -28.46
C ALA A 46 7.28 -10.36 -27.98
N MET A 47 7.50 -11.11 -26.88
CA MET A 47 8.82 -11.25 -26.27
C MET A 47 9.83 -11.88 -27.23
N TYR A 48 9.47 -12.96 -27.93
CA TYR A 48 10.39 -13.62 -28.86
C TYR A 48 10.89 -12.70 -29.99
N PRO A 49 10.01 -12.07 -30.80
CA PRO A 49 10.46 -11.16 -31.85
C PRO A 49 11.16 -9.90 -31.29
N LEU A 50 10.75 -9.42 -30.11
CA LEU A 50 11.42 -8.29 -29.45
C LEU A 50 12.87 -8.64 -29.08
N LEU A 51 13.09 -9.81 -28.46
CA LEU A 51 14.42 -10.27 -28.09
C LEU A 51 15.31 -10.47 -29.32
N LYS A 52 14.78 -11.07 -30.40
CA LYS A 52 15.51 -11.22 -31.65
C LYS A 52 15.86 -9.89 -32.32
N LYS A 53 15.04 -8.85 -32.12
CA LYS A 53 15.32 -7.50 -32.63
C LYS A 53 16.37 -6.76 -31.79
N LEU A 54 16.32 -6.90 -30.47
CA LEU A 54 17.22 -6.21 -29.54
C LEU A 54 18.58 -6.90 -29.39
N TYR A 55 18.60 -8.23 -29.50
CA TYR A 55 19.79 -9.09 -29.38
C TYR A 55 19.85 -10.06 -30.57
N PRO A 56 20.17 -9.59 -31.79
CA PRO A 56 20.09 -10.41 -33.00
C PRO A 56 20.99 -11.64 -32.98
N ASP A 57 22.16 -11.53 -32.33
CA ASP A 57 23.19 -12.56 -32.31
C ASP A 57 23.08 -13.51 -31.10
N SER A 58 22.08 -13.32 -30.24
CA SER A 58 21.90 -14.11 -29.02
C SER A 58 20.64 -14.98 -29.09
N ASP A 59 20.71 -16.17 -28.49
CA ASP A 59 19.56 -17.07 -28.38
C ASP A 59 18.45 -16.42 -27.51
N PRO A 60 17.25 -16.13 -28.06
CA PRO A 60 16.13 -15.56 -27.30
C PRO A 60 15.76 -16.35 -26.04
N PHE A 61 15.91 -17.67 -26.04
CA PHE A 61 15.65 -18.51 -24.88
C PHE A 61 16.63 -18.22 -23.73
N LEU A 62 17.94 -18.11 -24.03
CA LEU A 62 18.96 -17.81 -23.03
C LEU A 62 18.81 -16.39 -22.49
N VAL A 63 18.57 -15.42 -23.37
CA VAL A 63 18.38 -14.01 -22.99
C VAL A 63 17.16 -13.87 -22.08
N PHE A 64 16.04 -14.51 -22.42
CA PHE A 64 14.85 -14.50 -21.58
C PHE A 64 15.10 -15.09 -20.19
N ASN A 65 15.83 -16.21 -20.12
CA ASN A 65 16.18 -16.83 -18.84
C ASN A 65 17.06 -15.93 -17.96
N GLY A 66 17.91 -15.09 -18.55
CA GLY A 66 18.66 -14.06 -17.81
C GLY A 66 17.78 -13.00 -17.15
N PHE A 67 16.65 -12.64 -17.79
CA PHE A 67 15.70 -11.66 -17.24
C PHE A 67 14.80 -12.22 -16.14
N LEU A 68 14.66 -13.55 -16.02
CA LEU A 68 13.78 -14.18 -15.03
C LEU A 68 14.17 -13.87 -13.58
N PHE A 69 15.45 -13.63 -13.28
CA PHE A 69 15.86 -13.17 -11.96
C PHE A 69 15.14 -11.88 -11.55
N TYR A 70 15.16 -10.87 -12.42
CA TYR A 70 14.48 -9.60 -12.17
C TYR A 70 12.97 -9.80 -12.10
N TRP A 71 12.42 -10.67 -12.96
CA TRP A 71 11.01 -11.02 -12.91
C TRP A 71 10.62 -11.60 -11.54
N PHE A 72 11.40 -12.54 -10.99
CA PHE A 72 11.10 -13.17 -9.70
C PHE A 72 11.19 -12.18 -8.53
N ILE A 73 12.13 -11.22 -8.58
CA ILE A 73 12.19 -10.13 -7.59
C ILE A 73 10.92 -9.28 -7.65
N VAL A 74 10.52 -8.85 -8.84
CA VAL A 74 9.31 -8.04 -9.05
C VAL A 74 8.06 -8.82 -8.63
N ASP A 75 7.97 -10.10 -8.98
CA ASP A 75 6.85 -10.98 -8.58
C ASP A 75 6.77 -11.10 -7.05
N LEU A 76 7.90 -11.30 -6.36
CA LEU A 76 7.93 -11.35 -4.90
C LEU A 76 7.48 -10.03 -4.26
N LEU A 77 7.97 -8.89 -4.75
CA LEU A 77 7.56 -7.57 -4.27
C LEU A 77 6.07 -7.33 -4.47
N MET A 78 5.57 -7.60 -5.67
CA MET A 78 4.14 -7.43 -6.00
C MET A 78 3.26 -8.33 -5.13
N ARG A 79 3.62 -9.60 -4.94
CA ARG A 79 2.88 -10.51 -4.05
C ARG A 79 2.88 -10.03 -2.61
N PHE A 80 4.00 -9.52 -2.11
CA PHE A 80 4.07 -9.02 -0.74
C PHE A 80 3.09 -7.87 -0.49
N PHE A 81 2.95 -6.96 -1.45
CA PHE A 81 2.06 -5.81 -1.30
C PHE A 81 0.59 -6.15 -1.56
N PHE A 82 0.29 -7.01 -2.53
CA PHE A 82 -1.08 -7.22 -3.01
C PHE A 82 -1.69 -8.58 -2.63
N GLN A 83 -0.89 -9.59 -2.28
CA GLN A 83 -1.34 -10.94 -1.97
C GLN A 83 -1.18 -11.26 -0.47
N LYS A 84 -2.23 -11.00 0.32
CA LYS A 84 -2.26 -11.27 1.77
C LYS A 84 -2.89 -12.62 2.12
N LEU A 85 -2.42 -13.26 3.18
CA LEU A 85 -3.05 -14.49 3.69
C LEU A 85 -4.45 -14.22 4.27
N PRO A 86 -5.46 -15.04 3.94
CA PRO A 86 -6.81 -14.93 4.49
C PRO A 86 -6.90 -15.55 5.91
N VAL A 87 -5.97 -15.25 6.83
CA VAL A 87 -5.97 -15.86 8.17
C VAL A 87 -7.20 -15.43 8.99
N MET A 88 -7.70 -14.22 8.76
CA MET A 88 -8.86 -13.67 9.50
C MET A 88 -10.19 -14.34 9.13
N SER A 89 -10.37 -14.80 7.88
CA SER A 89 -11.61 -15.49 7.45
C SER A 89 -11.73 -16.90 8.05
N VAL A 90 -10.68 -17.39 8.68
CA VAL A 90 -10.58 -18.77 9.19
C VAL A 90 -10.93 -18.86 10.68
N LYS A 91 -10.93 -17.74 11.41
CA LYS A 91 -11.30 -17.70 12.83
C LYS A 91 -12.66 -18.36 13.13
N PRO A 92 -13.73 -18.15 12.34
CA PRO A 92 -15.01 -18.82 12.56
C PRO A 92 -14.94 -20.35 12.41
N LEU A 93 -13.96 -20.87 11.67
CA LEU A 93 -13.76 -22.32 11.52
C LEU A 93 -13.06 -22.94 12.73
N LEU A 94 -12.38 -22.14 13.56
CA LEU A 94 -11.65 -22.63 14.73
C LEU A 94 -12.57 -23.00 15.90
N VAL A 95 -13.79 -22.47 15.92
CA VAL A 95 -14.83 -22.83 16.91
C VAL A 95 -15.65 -24.04 16.48
N LEU A 96 -15.54 -24.47 15.21
CA LEU A 96 -16.21 -25.65 14.69
C LEU A 96 -15.35 -26.91 14.92
N PRO A 97 -15.94 -28.11 14.95
CA PRO A 97 -15.22 -29.38 15.13
C PRO A 97 -14.45 -29.81 13.87
N VAL A 98 -13.69 -28.88 13.26
CA VAL A 98 -12.85 -29.12 12.09
C VAL A 98 -11.40 -29.27 12.54
N LYS A 99 -10.73 -30.34 12.07
CA LYS A 99 -9.30 -30.54 12.36
C LYS A 99 -8.49 -29.35 11.81
N ARG A 100 -7.69 -28.70 12.67
CA ARG A 100 -6.84 -27.55 12.29
C ARG A 100 -5.93 -27.83 11.09
N LYS A 101 -5.44 -29.06 10.93
CA LYS A 101 -4.64 -29.47 9.75
C LYS A 101 -5.40 -29.26 8.43
N THR A 102 -6.70 -29.56 8.43
CA THR A 102 -7.56 -29.39 7.25
C THR A 102 -7.76 -27.91 6.94
N VAL A 103 -7.90 -27.11 7.99
CA VAL A 103 -8.02 -25.65 7.89
C VAL A 103 -6.75 -25.03 7.29
N VAL A 104 -5.56 -25.41 7.80
CA VAL A 104 -4.28 -24.92 7.26
C VAL A 104 -4.10 -25.35 5.80
N ASN A 105 -4.37 -26.61 5.46
CA ASN A 105 -4.28 -27.09 4.09
C ASN A 105 -5.27 -26.39 3.15
N PHE A 106 -6.45 -26.05 3.64
CA PHE A 106 -7.42 -25.26 2.87
C PHE A 106 -6.87 -23.86 2.57
N VAL A 107 -6.30 -23.18 3.57
CA VAL A 107 -5.69 -21.84 3.38
C VAL A 107 -4.53 -21.88 2.40
N LEU A 108 -3.60 -22.84 2.55
CA LEU A 108 -2.46 -22.98 1.65
C LEU A 108 -2.89 -23.41 0.24
N GLY A 109 -3.82 -24.35 0.11
CA GLY A 109 -4.36 -24.77 -1.18
C GLY A 109 -5.07 -23.64 -1.92
N LYS A 110 -5.87 -22.84 -1.20
CA LYS A 110 -6.50 -21.63 -1.75
C LYS A 110 -5.47 -20.64 -2.28
N SER A 111 -4.36 -20.47 -1.56
CA SER A 111 -3.29 -19.57 -1.98
C SER A 111 -2.58 -20.00 -3.27
N ALA A 112 -2.49 -21.32 -3.51
CA ALA A 112 -1.96 -21.86 -4.75
C ALA A 112 -2.86 -21.56 -5.97
N LEU A 113 -4.14 -21.27 -5.74
CA LEU A 113 -5.12 -20.89 -6.76
C LEU A 113 -5.36 -19.36 -6.83
N SER A 114 -4.42 -18.55 -6.32
CA SER A 114 -4.56 -17.10 -6.39
C SER A 114 -4.35 -16.58 -7.82
N PHE A 115 -4.98 -15.45 -8.15
CA PHE A 115 -4.79 -14.77 -9.44
C PHE A 115 -3.31 -14.48 -9.74
N PHE A 116 -2.51 -14.16 -8.72
CA PHE A 116 -1.07 -13.90 -8.87
C PHE A 116 -0.28 -15.13 -9.32
N ASN A 117 -0.75 -16.36 -9.11
CA ASN A 117 -0.07 -17.55 -9.65
C ASN A 117 -0.40 -17.79 -11.14
N PHE A 118 -1.58 -17.35 -11.58
CA PHE A 118 -2.00 -17.48 -12.98
C PHE A 118 -1.47 -16.33 -13.84
N LEU A 119 -1.31 -15.13 -13.28
CA LEU A 119 -0.91 -13.94 -14.03
C LEU A 119 0.41 -14.13 -14.82
N PRO A 120 1.52 -14.62 -14.23
CA PRO A 120 2.76 -14.87 -14.99
C PRO A 120 2.60 -15.92 -16.11
N LEU A 121 1.67 -16.87 -15.96
CA LEU A 121 1.43 -17.89 -16.98
C LEU A 121 0.88 -17.29 -18.28
N PHE A 122 0.17 -16.16 -18.21
CA PHE A 122 -0.23 -15.40 -19.39
C PHE A 122 0.96 -14.86 -20.19
N ALA A 123 2.15 -14.75 -19.61
CA ALA A 123 3.37 -14.42 -20.35
C ALA A 123 4.18 -15.68 -20.71
N TYR A 124 4.38 -16.60 -19.77
CA TYR A 124 5.23 -17.77 -19.98
C TYR A 124 4.65 -18.78 -20.97
N VAL A 125 3.33 -19.01 -20.96
CA VAL A 125 2.69 -19.97 -21.87
C VAL A 125 2.76 -19.46 -23.33
N PRO A 126 2.35 -18.22 -23.66
CA PRO A 126 2.49 -17.73 -25.04
C PRO A 126 3.94 -17.65 -25.50
N PHE A 127 4.88 -17.27 -24.62
CA PHE A 127 6.31 -17.28 -24.98
C PHE A 127 6.82 -18.71 -25.28
N SER A 128 6.38 -19.71 -24.50
CA SER A 128 6.71 -21.12 -24.76
C SER A 128 6.17 -21.57 -26.12
N ILE A 129 4.95 -21.16 -26.49
CA ILE A 129 4.36 -21.45 -27.80
C ILE A 129 5.19 -20.81 -28.92
N MET A 130 5.63 -19.56 -28.74
CA MET A 130 6.49 -18.87 -29.70
C MET A 130 7.84 -19.57 -29.87
N LEU A 131 8.48 -20.03 -28.78
CA LEU A 131 9.71 -20.82 -28.86
C LEU A 131 9.50 -22.11 -29.66
N ILE A 132 8.45 -22.88 -29.34
CA ILE A 132 8.15 -24.13 -30.07
C ILE A 132 7.88 -23.85 -31.56
N GLY A 133 7.16 -22.77 -31.87
CA GLY A 133 6.90 -22.35 -33.25
C GLY A 133 8.13 -21.85 -34.01
N ASN A 134 9.26 -21.62 -33.34
CA ASN A 134 10.54 -21.22 -33.92
C ASN A 134 11.61 -22.31 -33.69
N ASP A 135 11.22 -23.58 -33.84
CA ASP A 135 12.11 -24.76 -33.89
C ASP A 135 12.83 -25.14 -32.59
N TYR A 136 12.39 -24.64 -31.42
CA TYR A 136 12.90 -25.14 -30.14
C TYR A 136 12.29 -26.50 -29.78
N PRO A 137 13.06 -27.46 -29.20
CA PRO A 137 12.55 -28.78 -28.85
C PRO A 137 11.36 -28.73 -27.88
N PRO A 138 10.16 -29.24 -28.23
CA PRO A 138 8.97 -29.11 -27.39
C PRO A 138 9.12 -29.72 -26.00
N GLY A 139 9.82 -30.86 -25.89
CA GLY A 139 10.07 -31.50 -24.59
C GLY A 139 10.86 -30.62 -23.64
N GLN A 140 11.91 -29.96 -24.14
CA GLN A 140 12.75 -29.04 -23.36
C GLN A 140 11.92 -27.84 -22.86
N ILE A 141 11.12 -27.24 -23.74
CA ILE A 141 10.29 -26.07 -23.41
C ILE A 141 9.18 -26.43 -22.42
N MET A 142 8.56 -27.60 -22.53
CA MET A 142 7.52 -28.03 -21.58
C MET A 142 8.08 -28.30 -20.18
N VAL A 143 9.26 -28.90 -20.09
CA VAL A 143 9.96 -29.10 -18.81
C VAL A 143 10.35 -27.75 -18.18
N TRP A 144 10.83 -26.82 -19.00
CA TRP A 144 11.13 -25.45 -18.58
C TRP A 144 9.87 -24.72 -18.07
N LEU A 145 8.76 -24.77 -18.80
CA LEU A 145 7.49 -24.16 -18.41
C LEU A 145 6.97 -24.77 -17.09
N PHE A 146 7.10 -26.08 -16.91
CA PHE A 146 6.73 -26.73 -15.65
C PHE A 146 7.63 -26.27 -14.49
N ALA A 147 8.94 -26.12 -14.71
CA ALA A 147 9.86 -25.58 -13.71
C ALA A 147 9.45 -24.16 -13.29
N LEU A 148 9.01 -23.31 -14.22
CA LEU A 148 8.48 -21.98 -13.92
C LEU A 148 7.21 -22.03 -13.06
N VAL A 149 6.28 -22.96 -13.33
CA VAL A 149 5.09 -23.16 -12.49
C VAL A 149 5.49 -23.53 -11.06
N VAL A 150 6.48 -24.42 -10.89
CA VAL A 150 6.99 -24.79 -9.56
C VAL A 150 7.62 -23.57 -8.86
N ILE A 151 8.40 -22.75 -9.57
CA ILE A 151 9.00 -21.53 -9.02
C ILE A 151 7.93 -20.49 -8.62
N ILE A 152 6.89 -20.30 -9.42
CA ILE A 152 5.74 -19.43 -9.07
C ILE A 152 5.15 -19.86 -7.72
N LEU A 153 4.96 -21.17 -7.50
CA LEU A 153 4.45 -21.69 -6.24
C LEU A 153 5.45 -21.51 -5.09
N ILE A 154 6.76 -21.68 -5.34
CA ILE A 154 7.82 -21.37 -4.37
C ILE A 154 7.72 -19.91 -3.92
N ILE A 155 7.68 -18.96 -4.86
CA ILE A 155 7.60 -17.52 -4.57
C ILE A 155 6.30 -17.22 -3.80
N ASN A 156 5.17 -17.81 -4.19
CA ASN A 156 3.90 -17.68 -3.48
C ASN A 156 4.00 -18.10 -2.00
N PHE A 157 4.55 -19.27 -1.71
CA PHE A 157 4.67 -19.74 -0.33
C PHE A 157 5.79 -19.03 0.44
N LEU A 158 6.87 -18.62 -0.23
CA LEU A 158 7.93 -17.80 0.37
C LEU A 158 7.37 -16.44 0.81
N ASN A 159 6.54 -15.81 -0.04
CA ASN A 159 5.87 -14.55 0.28
C ASN A 159 5.11 -14.64 1.61
N PHE A 160 4.42 -15.74 1.88
CA PHE A 160 3.68 -15.91 3.14
C PHE A 160 4.55 -16.11 4.36
N ILE A 161 5.73 -16.71 4.22
CA ILE A 161 6.71 -16.76 5.31
C ILE A 161 7.17 -15.34 5.62
N ILE A 162 7.53 -14.57 4.59
CA ILE A 162 7.95 -13.17 4.73
C ILE A 162 6.82 -12.36 5.37
N GLU A 163 5.58 -12.44 4.86
CA GLU A 163 4.41 -11.76 5.44
C GLU A 163 4.21 -12.12 6.92
N SER A 164 4.31 -13.41 7.25
CA SER A 164 4.14 -13.92 8.60
C SER A 164 5.19 -13.34 9.57
N VAL A 165 6.45 -13.27 9.17
CA VAL A 165 7.54 -12.66 9.95
C VAL A 165 7.37 -11.15 10.02
N SER A 166 7.14 -10.52 8.87
CA SER A 166 6.87 -9.09 8.72
C SER A 166 5.74 -8.61 9.63
N SER A 167 4.69 -9.42 9.85
CA SER A 167 3.54 -9.09 10.70
C SER A 167 3.90 -8.81 12.17
N GLU A 168 5.11 -9.16 12.61
CA GLU A 168 5.59 -8.96 13.98
C GLU A 168 6.50 -7.72 14.11
N ILE A 169 7.09 -7.24 13.02
CA ILE A 169 8.05 -6.11 12.96
C ILE A 169 7.34 -4.77 12.76
N GLU A 170 7.76 -3.66 13.38
CA GLU A 170 7.03 -2.37 13.25
C GLU A 170 6.88 -1.88 11.79
N LEU A 171 7.91 -2.13 10.97
CA LEU A 171 7.93 -1.87 9.52
C LEU A 171 7.75 -3.18 8.75
N PRO A 172 6.51 -3.57 8.40
CA PRO A 172 6.26 -4.87 7.78
C PRO A 172 6.92 -5.03 6.41
N PHE A 173 7.12 -3.96 5.65
CA PHE A 173 7.74 -4.04 4.31
C PHE A 173 9.27 -4.17 4.37
N LEU A 174 9.90 -3.85 5.50
CA LEU A 174 11.36 -3.81 5.58
C LEU A 174 12.02 -5.16 5.23
N PRO A 175 11.54 -6.32 5.71
CA PRO A 175 12.13 -7.62 5.33
C PRO A 175 12.10 -7.88 3.83
N VAL A 176 10.99 -7.61 3.13
CA VAL A 176 10.92 -7.87 1.69
C VAL A 176 11.82 -6.92 0.91
N ILE A 177 11.90 -5.65 1.32
CA ILE A 177 12.78 -4.66 0.67
C ILE A 177 14.25 -5.02 0.89
N LEU A 178 14.64 -5.45 2.10
CA LEU A 178 16.01 -5.88 2.37
C LEU A 178 16.38 -7.13 1.59
N ILE A 179 15.47 -8.11 1.47
CA ILE A 179 15.72 -9.32 0.69
C ILE A 179 15.82 -8.97 -0.80
N ALA A 180 14.82 -8.28 -1.35
CA ALA A 180 14.79 -7.92 -2.77
C ALA A 180 15.93 -6.98 -3.16
N GLY A 181 16.14 -5.92 -2.37
CA GLY A 181 17.19 -4.93 -2.57
C GLY A 181 18.58 -5.50 -2.33
N GLY A 182 18.73 -6.41 -1.35
CA GLY A 182 19.98 -7.13 -1.12
C GLY A 182 20.35 -8.06 -2.28
N LEU A 183 19.40 -8.88 -2.75
CA LEU A 183 19.62 -9.74 -3.92
C LEU A 183 19.91 -8.92 -5.18
N PHE A 184 19.14 -7.85 -5.41
CA PHE A 184 19.37 -6.94 -6.54
C PHE A 184 20.74 -6.26 -6.44
N GLY A 185 21.12 -5.74 -5.27
CA GLY A 185 22.41 -5.08 -5.04
C GLY A 185 23.58 -6.04 -5.25
N LEU A 186 23.51 -7.25 -4.69
CA LEU A 186 24.54 -8.28 -4.90
C LEU A 186 24.72 -8.65 -6.37
N ASN A 187 23.63 -8.69 -7.15
CA ASN A 187 23.68 -8.90 -8.59
C ASN A 187 24.21 -7.68 -9.35
N TYR A 188 23.77 -6.47 -8.98
CA TYR A 188 24.14 -5.23 -9.65
C TYR A 188 25.61 -4.86 -9.46
N PHE A 189 26.16 -5.08 -8.26
CA PHE A 189 27.59 -4.94 -7.97
C PHE A 189 28.42 -6.15 -8.40
N GLU A 190 27.82 -7.12 -9.10
CA GLU A 190 28.46 -8.34 -9.61
C GLU A 190 29.18 -9.19 -8.55
N ILE A 191 28.82 -9.02 -7.28
CA ILE A 191 29.34 -9.83 -6.17
C ILE A 191 28.87 -11.28 -6.33
N ILE A 192 27.61 -11.47 -6.75
CA ILE A 192 27.04 -12.76 -7.13
C ILE A 192 26.15 -12.55 -8.36
N SER A 193 26.47 -13.19 -9.48
CA SER A 193 25.68 -13.14 -10.72
C SER A 193 24.41 -14.01 -10.63
N PHE A 194 23.40 -13.55 -9.91
CA PHE A 194 22.13 -14.27 -9.76
C PHE A 194 21.39 -14.48 -11.09
N ASN A 195 21.51 -13.53 -12.03
CA ASN A 195 20.98 -13.67 -13.39
C ASN A 195 21.52 -14.92 -14.11
N SER A 196 22.84 -15.16 -14.06
CA SER A 196 23.47 -16.31 -14.70
C SER A 196 23.19 -17.59 -13.94
N LEU A 197 23.18 -17.55 -12.60
CA LEU A 197 22.81 -18.71 -11.77
C LEU A 197 21.40 -19.22 -12.06
N ILE A 198 20.42 -18.32 -12.10
CA ILE A 198 19.03 -18.69 -12.41
C ILE A 198 18.90 -19.15 -13.86
N SER A 199 19.52 -18.43 -14.80
CA SER A 199 19.48 -18.80 -16.20
C SER A 199 20.07 -20.20 -16.44
N ASN A 200 21.30 -20.43 -15.97
CA ASN A 200 21.98 -21.72 -16.10
C ASN A 200 21.20 -22.84 -15.41
N GLY A 201 20.62 -22.58 -14.23
CA GLY A 201 19.80 -23.55 -13.51
C GLY A 201 18.56 -23.96 -14.30
N LEU A 202 17.82 -23.00 -14.85
CA LEU A 202 16.61 -23.26 -15.65
C LEU A 202 16.92 -23.94 -16.99
N VAL A 203 17.99 -23.53 -17.66
CA VAL A 203 18.46 -24.18 -18.89
C VAL A 203 18.87 -25.62 -18.59
N SER A 204 19.60 -25.87 -17.50
CA SER A 204 19.98 -27.22 -17.07
C SER A 204 18.78 -28.11 -16.76
N ILE A 205 17.74 -27.57 -16.11
CA ILE A 205 16.48 -28.30 -15.87
C ILE A 205 15.76 -28.61 -17.18
N SER A 206 15.77 -27.67 -18.13
CA SER A 206 15.14 -27.86 -19.44
C SER A 206 15.80 -28.98 -20.24
N THR A 207 17.14 -29.08 -20.20
CA THR A 207 17.90 -30.10 -20.93
C THR A 207 17.93 -31.44 -20.21
N ASN A 208 17.97 -31.43 -18.88
CA ASN A 208 17.91 -32.63 -18.05
C ASN A 208 16.79 -32.55 -17.01
N PRO A 209 15.62 -33.16 -17.28
CA PRO A 209 14.44 -33.08 -16.42
C PRO A 209 14.65 -33.62 -15.01
N ILE A 210 15.70 -34.42 -14.75
CA ILE A 210 15.97 -34.96 -13.40
C ILE A 210 16.24 -33.85 -12.38
N TYR A 211 16.80 -32.71 -12.83
CA TYR A 211 17.10 -31.58 -11.97
C TYR A 211 15.85 -30.86 -11.46
N LEU A 212 14.68 -31.14 -12.02
CA LEU A 212 13.39 -30.66 -11.53
C LEU A 212 13.07 -31.14 -10.09
N ILE A 213 13.72 -32.21 -9.63
CA ILE A 213 13.64 -32.69 -8.24
C ILE A 213 14.08 -31.58 -7.25
N ILE A 214 15.06 -30.75 -7.63
CA ILE A 214 15.60 -29.69 -6.77
C ILE A 214 14.52 -28.64 -6.42
N PRO A 215 13.90 -27.94 -7.40
CA PRO A 215 12.83 -26.99 -7.09
C PRO A 215 11.59 -27.68 -6.49
N ALA A 216 11.28 -28.93 -6.86
CA ALA A 216 10.19 -29.67 -6.23
C ALA A 216 10.44 -29.91 -4.73
N LEU A 217 11.66 -30.26 -4.33
CA LEU A 217 12.04 -30.43 -2.93
C LEU A 217 11.95 -29.09 -2.17
N ILE A 218 12.47 -28.01 -2.76
CA ILE A 218 12.36 -26.65 -2.19
C ILE A 218 10.88 -26.28 -1.95
N LEU A 219 10.01 -26.55 -2.92
CA LEU A 219 8.57 -26.32 -2.79
C LEU A 219 7.98 -27.10 -1.61
N CYS A 220 8.29 -28.39 -1.48
CA CYS A 220 7.83 -29.23 -0.38
C CYS A 220 8.29 -28.71 0.99
N VAL A 221 9.56 -28.30 1.11
CA VAL A 221 10.13 -27.74 2.35
C VAL A 221 9.42 -26.43 2.72
N ILE A 222 9.28 -25.50 1.78
CA ILE A 222 8.64 -24.20 2.01
C ILE A 222 7.16 -24.39 2.36
N TYR A 223 6.46 -25.32 1.71
CA TYR A 223 5.08 -25.68 2.05
C TYR A 223 4.99 -26.20 3.50
N TRP A 224 5.90 -27.11 3.89
CA TRP A 224 5.92 -27.67 5.24
C TRP A 224 6.21 -26.60 6.31
N LEU A 225 7.16 -25.69 6.05
CA LEU A 225 7.47 -24.57 6.94
C LEU A 225 6.24 -23.66 7.14
N ASN A 226 5.54 -23.32 6.05
CA ASN A 226 4.29 -22.57 6.10
C ASN A 226 3.22 -23.30 6.92
N PHE A 227 3.04 -24.60 6.68
CA PHE A 227 2.08 -25.42 7.39
C PHE A 227 2.35 -25.41 8.91
N LYS A 228 3.61 -25.62 9.31
CA LYS A 228 4.04 -25.60 10.71
C LYS A 228 3.80 -24.22 11.35
N ALA A 229 4.18 -23.15 10.66
CA ALA A 229 4.00 -21.77 11.13
C ALA A 229 2.52 -21.40 11.33
N LEU A 230 1.67 -21.66 10.32
CA LEU A 230 0.24 -21.39 10.38
C LEU A 230 -0.45 -22.21 11.46
N LYS A 231 -0.15 -23.50 11.57
CA LYS A 231 -0.74 -24.38 12.60
C LYS A 231 -0.45 -23.85 14.01
N LYS A 232 0.75 -23.30 14.27
CA LYS A 232 1.12 -22.66 15.56
C LYS A 232 0.36 -21.35 15.80
N LYS A 233 0.03 -20.59 14.77
CA LYS A 233 -0.71 -19.32 14.90
C LYS A 233 -2.22 -19.50 15.13
N LEU A 234 -2.81 -20.65 14.79
CA LEU A 234 -4.23 -20.94 14.96
C LEU A 234 -4.63 -21.40 16.38
N TYR A 235 -3.73 -21.34 17.37
CA TYR A 235 -4.09 -21.58 18.78
C TYR A 235 -4.75 -20.32 19.36
N ILE A 236 -5.97 -20.47 19.89
CA ILE A 236 -6.76 -19.38 20.49
C ILE A 236 -6.00 -18.71 21.64
N ASP A 237 -5.18 -19.49 22.37
CA ASP A 237 -4.39 -19.03 23.51
C ASP A 237 -3.35 -17.96 23.14
N ASN A 238 -2.82 -17.97 21.92
CA ASN A 238 -1.90 -16.91 21.44
C ASN A 238 -2.60 -15.55 21.28
N SER A 239 -3.93 -15.53 21.15
CA SER A 239 -4.72 -14.29 21.09
C SER A 239 -5.20 -13.80 22.46
N LEU A 240 -5.27 -14.70 23.45
CA LEU A 240 -5.67 -14.43 24.84
C LEU A 240 -4.48 -14.06 25.74
N GLN A 241 -3.24 -14.40 25.35
CA GLN A 241 -2.05 -13.83 25.95
C GLN A 241 -1.94 -12.34 25.60
N GLY A 242 -2.74 -11.52 26.26
CA GLY A 242 -2.56 -10.08 26.28
C GLY A 242 -1.14 -9.80 26.71
N LYS A 243 -0.28 -9.41 25.76
CA LYS A 243 1.07 -8.93 26.07
C LYS A 243 0.89 -7.82 27.11
N LYS A 244 1.21 -8.10 28.37
CA LYS A 244 1.28 -7.11 29.44
C LYS A 244 2.41 -6.16 29.07
N LYS A 245 2.11 -5.18 28.22
CA LYS A 245 2.99 -4.06 27.95
C LYS A 245 2.86 -3.13 29.14
N GLU A 246 3.98 -2.91 29.84
CA GLU A 246 4.09 -1.80 30.80
C GLU A 246 3.57 -0.52 30.13
N VAL A 247 2.60 0.11 30.79
CA VAL A 247 2.05 1.38 30.31
C VAL A 247 3.11 2.45 30.57
N LYS A 248 3.99 2.70 29.59
CA LYS A 248 4.81 3.90 29.60
C LYS A 248 3.89 5.10 29.44
N THR A 249 3.62 5.81 30.53
CA THR A 249 2.90 7.08 30.51
C THR A 249 3.80 8.14 29.88
N THR A 250 3.58 8.46 28.62
CA THR A 250 4.23 9.61 27.98
C THR A 250 3.69 10.89 28.61
N ASN A 251 4.57 11.72 29.19
CA ASN A 251 4.19 13.04 29.65
C ASN A 251 3.87 13.92 28.42
N LEU A 252 2.63 14.41 28.34
CA LEU A 252 2.13 15.30 27.27
C LEU A 252 1.76 16.70 27.81
N ASP A 253 2.36 17.13 28.91
CA ASP A 253 2.04 18.41 29.57
C ASP A 253 2.24 19.62 28.65
N TRP A 254 3.14 19.53 27.66
CA TRP A 254 3.33 20.57 26.65
C TRP A 254 2.05 20.90 25.87
N THR A 255 1.13 19.93 25.74
CA THR A 255 -0.16 20.11 25.06
C THR A 255 -1.11 21.03 25.83
N LYS A 256 -0.88 21.25 27.13
CA LYS A 256 -1.70 22.18 27.95
C LYS A 256 -1.64 23.62 27.43
N LYS A 257 -0.59 23.99 26.69
CA LYS A 257 -0.45 25.28 26.00
C LYS A 257 -1.57 25.53 24.97
N PHE A 258 -2.27 24.49 24.52
CA PHE A 258 -3.38 24.59 23.57
C PHE A 258 -4.74 24.78 24.26
N GLY A 259 -4.80 24.93 25.58
CA GLY A 259 -6.03 25.29 26.30
C GLY A 259 -7.13 24.22 26.20
N ASP A 260 -8.33 24.63 25.79
CA ASP A 260 -9.54 23.80 25.84
C ASP A 260 -9.59 22.67 24.81
N ILE A 261 -8.67 22.66 23.84
CA ILE A 261 -8.50 21.55 22.88
C ILE A 261 -7.44 20.52 23.32
N ALA A 262 -6.66 20.82 24.38
CA ALA A 262 -5.57 19.95 24.84
C ALA A 262 -6.01 18.50 25.12
N PRO A 263 -7.18 18.21 25.75
CA PRO A 263 -7.60 16.84 25.98
C PRO A 263 -7.76 16.02 24.69
N PHE A 264 -8.29 16.64 23.64
CA PHE A 264 -8.44 16.00 22.32
C PHE A 264 -7.08 15.75 21.67
N MET A 265 -6.18 16.72 21.76
CA MET A 265 -4.84 16.58 21.17
C MET A 265 -4.04 15.48 21.89
N GLN A 266 -4.18 15.36 23.22
CA GLN A 266 -3.58 14.26 23.98
C GLN A 266 -4.16 12.91 23.58
N LEU A 267 -5.49 12.83 23.36
CA LEU A 267 -6.11 11.60 22.87
C LEU A 267 -5.56 11.21 21.50
N ASP A 268 -5.40 12.17 20.59
CA ASP A 268 -4.84 11.94 19.26
C ASP A 268 -3.39 11.48 19.31
N ILE A 269 -2.54 12.14 20.10
CA ILE A 269 -1.13 11.76 20.25
C ILE A 269 -1.04 10.36 20.87
N ARG A 270 -1.84 10.06 21.91
CA ARG A 270 -1.89 8.71 22.49
C ARG A 270 -2.39 7.68 21.48
N LEU A 271 -3.39 8.01 20.66
CA LEU A 271 -3.87 7.15 19.59
C LEU A 271 -2.76 6.85 18.59
N ILE A 272 -1.97 7.86 18.21
CA ILE A 272 -0.83 7.74 17.29
C ILE A 272 0.28 6.87 17.88
N LEU A 273 0.64 7.08 19.14
CA LEU A 273 1.76 6.37 19.78
C LEU A 273 1.41 4.94 20.20
N ARG A 274 0.16 4.69 20.62
CA ARG A 274 -0.27 3.42 21.22
C ARG A 274 -0.69 2.37 20.19
N ASN A 275 -1.30 2.77 19.09
CA ASN A 275 -1.92 1.83 18.14
C ASN A 275 -0.97 1.49 16.99
N LYS A 276 -0.92 0.20 16.62
CA LYS A 276 -0.05 -0.28 15.54
C LYS A 276 -0.31 0.43 14.21
N ARG A 277 -1.59 0.72 13.92
CA ARG A 277 -2.00 1.35 12.67
C ARG A 277 -1.41 2.76 12.51
N SER A 278 -1.76 3.64 13.44
CA SER A 278 -1.38 5.04 13.42
C SER A 278 0.11 5.24 13.64
N LYS A 279 0.75 4.41 14.48
CA LYS A 279 2.22 4.42 14.62
C LYS A 279 2.92 4.07 13.31
N SER A 280 2.41 3.07 12.58
CA SER A 280 2.92 2.74 11.24
C SER A 280 2.72 3.88 10.24
N SER A 281 1.67 4.70 10.38
CA SER A 281 1.47 5.89 9.55
C SER A 281 2.50 6.98 9.79
N VAL A 282 3.06 7.10 11.01
CA VAL A 282 4.15 8.04 11.29
C VAL A 282 5.41 7.68 10.53
N TRP A 283 5.72 6.38 10.41
CA TRP A 283 6.85 5.92 9.59
C TRP A 283 6.67 6.19 8.10
N MET A 284 5.42 6.14 7.59
CA MET A 284 5.13 6.55 6.21
C MET A 284 5.44 8.04 5.97
N LEU A 285 5.44 8.89 7.02
CA LEU A 285 5.85 10.29 6.90
C LEU A 285 7.34 10.43 6.61
N LEU A 286 8.17 9.59 7.23
CA LEU A 286 9.61 9.60 7.00
C LEU A 286 9.94 9.15 5.58
N ILE A 287 9.27 8.11 5.09
CA ILE A 287 9.40 7.68 3.68
C ILE A 287 8.85 8.76 2.74
N GLY A 288 7.71 9.35 3.07
CA GLY A 288 7.12 10.43 2.29
C GLY A 288 7.97 11.71 2.30
N LEU A 289 8.73 11.96 3.36
CA LEU A 289 9.73 13.03 3.39
C LEU A 289 10.77 12.80 2.32
N LEU A 290 11.31 11.57 2.23
CA LEU A 290 12.34 11.18 1.26
C LEU A 290 11.83 11.12 -0.18
N TYR A 291 10.52 11.20 -0.40
CA TYR A 291 9.92 11.09 -1.73
C TYR A 291 10.46 12.11 -2.74
N GLY A 292 10.82 13.31 -2.28
CA GLY A 292 11.46 14.32 -3.15
C GLY A 292 12.80 13.85 -3.74
N LEU A 293 13.53 12.94 -3.08
CA LEU A 293 14.81 12.42 -3.57
C LEU A 293 14.66 11.50 -4.78
N PHE A 294 13.44 11.05 -5.11
CA PHE A 294 13.20 10.32 -6.35
C PHE A 294 13.17 11.26 -7.57
N PHE A 295 12.78 12.52 -7.37
CA PHE A 295 12.55 13.48 -8.45
C PHE A 295 13.71 14.46 -8.60
N TYR A 296 14.10 15.14 -7.52
CA TYR A 296 15.07 16.24 -7.61
C TYR A 296 16.47 15.85 -8.12
N PRO A 297 17.00 14.64 -7.86
CA PRO A 297 18.27 14.21 -8.45
C PRO A 297 18.16 13.75 -9.91
N ASN A 298 16.95 13.47 -10.41
CA ASN A 298 16.76 12.88 -11.73
C ASN A 298 16.72 14.00 -12.80
N PRO A 299 17.63 13.97 -13.80
CA PRO A 299 17.72 15.02 -14.82
C PRO A 299 16.40 15.28 -15.57
N ILE A 300 15.55 14.25 -15.71
CA ILE A 300 14.24 14.37 -16.39
C ILE A 300 13.32 15.35 -15.65
N TYR A 301 13.38 15.37 -14.32
CA TYR A 301 12.46 16.17 -13.48
C TYR A 301 13.08 17.46 -12.97
N GLN A 302 14.40 17.62 -13.09
CA GLN A 302 15.11 18.82 -12.63
C GLN A 302 14.62 20.09 -13.33
N ASP A 303 14.35 20.02 -14.63
CA ASP A 303 13.88 21.16 -15.41
C ASP A 303 12.34 21.32 -15.41
N MET A 304 11.61 20.42 -14.74
CA MET A 304 10.15 20.46 -14.65
C MET A 304 9.68 21.30 -13.46
N GLU A 305 9.98 22.60 -13.47
CA GLU A 305 9.65 23.49 -12.35
C GLU A 305 8.15 23.50 -12.00
N TRP A 306 7.27 23.36 -13.01
CA TRP A 306 5.82 23.21 -12.85
C TRP A 306 5.43 22.03 -11.93
N PHE A 307 6.31 21.04 -11.76
CA PHE A 307 6.11 19.86 -10.93
C PHE A 307 6.54 20.06 -9.46
N PHE A 308 7.32 21.11 -9.14
CA PHE A 308 7.85 21.30 -7.79
C PHE A 308 6.76 21.53 -6.74
N VAL A 309 5.66 22.20 -7.10
CA VAL A 309 4.52 22.40 -6.19
C VAL A 309 3.84 21.08 -5.86
N PHE A 310 3.76 20.13 -6.80
CA PHE A 310 3.22 18.80 -6.51
C PHE A 310 4.05 18.08 -5.44
N ILE A 311 5.38 18.07 -5.60
CA ILE A 311 6.29 17.47 -4.63
C ILE A 311 6.19 18.20 -3.28
N GLY A 312 6.18 19.54 -3.29
CA GLY A 312 6.03 20.34 -2.08
C GLY A 312 4.71 20.06 -1.34
N ILE A 313 3.58 19.97 -2.06
CA ILE A 313 2.27 19.65 -1.47
C ILE A 313 2.29 18.28 -0.84
N PHE A 314 2.88 17.29 -1.53
CA PHE A 314 3.00 15.94 -1.01
C PHE A 314 3.91 15.86 0.21
N VAL A 315 5.14 16.36 0.11
CA VAL A 315 6.17 16.26 1.17
C VAL A 315 5.74 17.00 2.43
N THR A 316 5.26 18.24 2.30
CA THR A 316 4.82 19.04 3.46
C THR A 316 3.45 18.58 3.98
N GLY A 317 2.62 17.99 3.12
CA GLY A 317 1.25 17.56 3.43
C GLY A 317 1.10 16.07 3.73
N ILE A 318 2.16 15.27 3.74
CA ILE A 318 2.05 13.80 3.77
C ILE A 318 1.28 13.29 5.00
N PHE A 319 1.47 13.92 6.17
CA PHE A 319 0.71 13.58 7.37
C PHE A 319 -0.76 13.98 7.24
N LEU A 320 -1.01 15.19 6.74
CA LEU A 320 -2.34 15.71 6.52
C LEU A 320 -3.12 14.80 5.55
N ILE A 321 -2.50 14.36 4.45
CA ILE A 321 -3.10 13.46 3.46
C ILE A 321 -3.32 12.07 4.06
N ASN A 322 -2.34 11.47 4.73
CA ASN A 322 -2.45 10.09 5.21
C ASN A 322 -3.26 9.94 6.50
N PHE A 323 -3.11 10.85 7.45
CA PHE A 323 -3.82 10.80 8.73
C PHE A 323 -5.13 11.56 8.66
N GLY A 324 -5.13 12.76 8.07
CA GLY A 324 -6.30 13.64 8.05
C GLY A 324 -7.49 13.07 7.28
N GLN A 325 -7.27 12.38 6.15
CA GLN A 325 -8.33 11.77 5.35
C GLN A 325 -9.21 10.76 6.11
N PHE A 326 -8.69 10.20 7.21
CA PHE A 326 -9.39 9.24 8.05
C PHE A 326 -9.98 9.85 9.32
N ILE A 327 -10.03 11.17 9.45
CA ILE A 327 -10.79 11.83 10.53
C ILE A 327 -12.28 11.83 10.13
N PRO A 328 -13.24 11.45 11.00
CA PRO A 328 -13.10 10.98 12.38
C PRO A 328 -13.02 9.45 12.54
N ALA A 329 -12.79 8.69 11.46
CA ALA A 329 -12.73 7.24 11.48
C ALA A 329 -11.65 6.67 12.43
N TRP A 330 -10.56 7.40 12.70
CA TRP A 330 -9.61 7.05 13.78
C TRP A 330 -10.28 6.90 15.16
N ASP A 331 -11.26 7.75 15.44
CA ASP A 331 -12.01 7.78 16.70
C ASP A 331 -13.22 6.82 16.69
N SER A 332 -13.43 6.07 15.61
CA SER A 332 -14.66 5.27 15.37
C SER A 332 -15.05 4.34 16.52
N SER A 333 -14.07 3.75 17.22
CA SER A 333 -14.31 2.82 18.35
C SER A 333 -15.01 3.45 19.57
N TYR A 334 -14.74 4.73 19.85
CA TYR A 334 -15.31 5.47 20.99
C TYR A 334 -16.11 6.69 20.54
N TYR A 335 -16.37 6.82 19.24
CA TYR A 335 -17.02 7.97 18.66
C TYR A 335 -18.41 8.23 19.27
N LYS A 336 -19.19 7.17 19.51
CA LYS A 336 -20.50 7.26 20.18
C LYS A 336 -20.40 7.90 21.57
N LEU A 337 -19.39 7.51 22.36
CA LEU A 337 -19.14 8.06 23.68
C LEU A 337 -18.75 9.54 23.57
N LEU A 338 -17.83 9.89 22.67
CA LEU A 338 -17.39 11.27 22.46
C LEU A 338 -18.55 12.19 22.06
N MET A 339 -19.48 11.65 21.26
CA MET A 339 -20.66 12.36 20.77
C MET A 339 -21.83 12.46 21.75
N SER A 340 -21.78 11.70 22.86
CA SER A 340 -22.75 11.78 23.96
C SER A 340 -22.29 12.67 25.11
N GLN A 341 -21.00 13.05 25.15
CA GLN A 341 -20.49 13.96 26.16
C GLN A 341 -20.95 15.39 25.90
N ASN A 342 -21.02 16.20 26.96
CA ASN A 342 -21.30 17.64 26.87
C ASN A 342 -20.05 18.41 26.39
N ILE A 343 -19.60 18.13 25.16
CA ILE A 343 -18.45 18.81 24.55
C ILE A 343 -18.86 19.48 23.26
N LYS A 344 -18.44 20.74 23.09
CA LYS A 344 -18.64 21.49 21.85
C LYS A 344 -17.87 20.82 20.71
N TYR A 345 -18.58 20.39 19.68
CA TYR A 345 -18.03 19.80 18.45
C TYR A 345 -16.92 20.65 17.82
N GLU A 346 -17.02 21.97 17.97
CA GLU A 346 -16.02 22.92 17.52
C GLU A 346 -14.64 22.70 18.13
N ARG A 347 -14.56 22.33 19.43
CA ARG A 347 -13.28 22.02 20.10
C ARG A 347 -12.64 20.78 19.51
N TYR A 348 -13.45 19.76 19.24
CA TYR A 348 -12.99 18.54 18.58
C TYR A 348 -12.39 18.86 17.20
N LEU A 349 -13.11 19.61 16.35
CA LEU A 349 -12.61 19.97 15.02
C LEU A 349 -11.39 20.90 15.05
N LYS A 350 -11.35 21.86 16.00
CA LYS A 350 -10.18 22.73 16.21
C LYS A 350 -8.94 21.90 16.59
N SER A 351 -9.08 20.91 17.48
CA SER A 351 -7.98 19.99 17.82
C SER A 351 -7.42 19.28 16.59
N LYS A 352 -8.30 18.72 15.75
CA LYS A 352 -7.90 18.02 14.52
C LYS A 352 -7.18 18.94 13.55
N TYR A 353 -7.71 20.15 13.35
CA TYR A 353 -7.10 21.18 12.51
C TYR A 353 -5.70 21.57 13.03
N SER A 354 -5.56 21.85 14.32
CA SER A 354 -4.29 22.21 14.95
C SER A 354 -3.23 21.12 14.82
N LEU A 355 -3.61 19.85 15.00
CA LEU A 355 -2.71 18.71 14.80
C LEU A 355 -2.17 18.66 13.36
N MET A 356 -3.04 18.90 12.38
CA MET A 356 -2.63 18.92 10.97
C MET A 356 -1.70 20.10 10.65
N ILE A 357 -1.99 21.31 11.14
CA ILE A 357 -1.08 22.45 10.93
C ILE A 357 0.30 22.16 11.51
N MET A 358 0.35 21.68 12.75
CA MET A 358 1.61 21.36 13.42
C MET A 358 2.42 20.36 12.60
N SER A 359 1.76 19.35 12.05
CA SER A 359 2.43 18.38 11.17
C SER A 359 2.99 19.03 9.90
N VAL A 360 2.23 19.92 9.23
CA VAL A 360 2.70 20.59 8.00
C VAL A 360 3.90 21.48 8.29
N VAL A 361 3.89 22.21 9.41
CA VAL A 361 5.02 23.06 9.83
C VAL A 361 6.26 22.20 10.09
N VAL A 362 6.13 21.10 10.83
CA VAL A 362 7.25 20.18 11.08
C VAL A 362 7.77 19.58 9.77
N MET A 363 6.88 19.11 8.89
CA MET A 363 7.28 18.53 7.60
C MET A 363 7.94 19.57 6.69
N PHE A 364 7.49 20.82 6.69
CA PHE A 364 8.15 21.91 5.95
C PHE A 364 9.58 22.11 6.46
N ILE A 365 9.78 22.23 7.77
CA ILE A 365 11.11 22.39 8.38
C ILE A 365 12.02 21.21 7.99
N LEU A 366 11.52 19.98 8.10
CA LEU A 366 12.27 18.79 7.71
C LEU A 366 12.56 18.71 6.22
N SER A 367 11.80 19.42 5.38
CA SER A 367 11.99 19.47 3.93
C SER A 367 12.97 20.56 3.48
N ILE A 368 13.41 21.47 4.36
CA ILE A 368 14.38 22.53 4.04
C ILE A 368 15.68 22.00 3.38
N PRO A 369 16.25 20.84 3.77
CA PRO A 369 17.44 20.31 3.11
C PRO A 369 17.32 20.12 1.59
N TYR A 370 16.10 20.03 1.05
CA TYR A 370 15.88 19.98 -0.41
C TYR A 370 16.34 21.24 -1.14
N VAL A 371 16.59 22.36 -0.44
CA VAL A 371 17.18 23.56 -1.05
C VAL A 371 18.53 23.29 -1.71
N TYR A 372 19.24 22.22 -1.32
CA TYR A 372 20.45 21.74 -1.98
C TYR A 372 20.27 21.54 -3.49
N PHE A 373 19.07 21.13 -3.94
CA PHE A 373 18.76 20.93 -5.36
C PHE A 373 18.28 22.20 -6.07
N GLY A 374 18.12 23.32 -5.35
CA GLY A 374 17.73 24.61 -5.93
C GLY A 374 16.83 25.44 -5.01
N TRP A 375 17.01 26.76 -5.04
CA TRP A 375 16.24 27.68 -4.20
C TRP A 375 14.75 27.72 -4.55
N LYS A 376 14.40 27.53 -5.83
CA LYS A 376 13.00 27.43 -6.31
C LYS A 376 12.23 26.31 -5.61
N ILE A 377 12.90 25.22 -5.23
CA ILE A 377 12.28 24.10 -4.51
C ILE A 377 11.85 24.53 -3.11
N LEU A 378 12.70 25.27 -2.38
CA LEU A 378 12.36 25.79 -1.05
C LEU A 378 11.15 26.73 -1.10
N ILE A 379 11.10 27.63 -2.09
CA ILE A 379 9.98 28.54 -2.30
C ILE A 379 8.69 27.75 -2.62
N ALA A 380 8.78 26.74 -3.50
CA ALA A 380 7.65 25.87 -3.84
C ALA A 380 7.15 25.09 -2.61
N HIS A 381 8.05 24.55 -1.79
CA HIS A 381 7.72 23.87 -0.53
C HIS A 381 7.04 24.81 0.46
N PHE A 382 7.50 26.07 0.56
CA PHE A 382 6.89 27.05 1.44
C PHE A 382 5.48 27.42 0.99
N ALA A 383 5.29 27.74 -0.30
CA ALA A 383 3.97 28.02 -0.87
C ALA A 383 3.03 26.82 -0.72
N ALA A 384 3.53 25.61 -0.96
CA ALA A 384 2.79 24.38 -0.75
C ALA A 384 2.42 24.13 0.72
N ALA A 385 3.29 24.44 1.68
CA ALA A 385 2.98 24.33 3.10
C ALA A 385 1.86 25.30 3.51
N VAL A 386 1.91 26.55 3.01
CA VAL A 386 0.86 27.55 3.23
C VAL A 386 -0.46 27.11 2.60
N TYR A 387 -0.43 26.58 1.38
CA TYR A 387 -1.61 26.00 0.73
C TYR A 387 -2.16 24.78 1.50
N ASN A 388 -1.28 23.93 2.03
CA ASN A 388 -1.67 22.77 2.82
C ASN A 388 -2.43 23.19 4.08
N ILE A 389 -1.95 24.22 4.78
CA ILE A 389 -2.59 24.81 5.95
C ILE A 389 -3.92 25.49 5.57
N GLY A 390 -3.89 26.32 4.52
CA GLY A 390 -4.97 27.22 4.16
C GLY A 390 -6.08 26.62 3.31
N VAL A 391 -5.83 25.51 2.62
CA VAL A 391 -6.82 24.88 1.72
C VAL A 391 -6.98 23.41 2.06
N ASN A 392 -5.90 22.63 1.95
CA ASN A 392 -5.99 21.16 2.05
C ASN A 392 -6.49 20.69 3.42
N ALA A 393 -6.08 21.33 4.52
CA ALA A 393 -6.55 21.00 5.86
C ALA A 393 -8.08 21.14 5.99
N TYR A 394 -8.66 22.19 5.40
CA TYR A 394 -10.11 22.39 5.42
C TYR A 394 -10.86 21.42 4.51
N VAL A 395 -10.35 21.19 3.30
CA VAL A 395 -10.93 20.23 2.35
C VAL A 395 -10.96 18.84 2.97
N ILE A 396 -9.88 18.43 3.65
CA ILE A 396 -9.82 17.16 4.38
C ILE A 396 -10.84 17.12 5.52
N LEU A 397 -10.92 18.14 6.36
CA LEU A 397 -11.90 18.15 7.45
C LEU A 397 -13.32 18.07 6.91
N TRP A 398 -13.64 18.88 5.91
CA TRP A 398 -14.93 18.85 5.22
C TRP A 398 -15.22 17.46 4.67
N GLY A 399 -14.26 16.86 3.98
CA GLY A 399 -14.33 15.51 3.46
C GLY A 399 -14.56 14.44 4.52
N GLY A 400 -13.95 14.61 5.69
CA GLY A 400 -14.17 13.75 6.86
C GLY A 400 -15.62 13.72 7.35
N SER A 401 -16.42 14.76 7.05
CA SER A 401 -17.87 14.75 7.32
C SER A 401 -18.64 13.67 6.52
N TYR A 402 -18.01 13.07 5.50
CA TYR A 402 -18.55 11.97 4.69
C TYR A 402 -17.94 10.61 4.99
N ASN A 403 -17.02 10.52 5.96
CA ASN A 403 -16.45 9.23 6.35
C ASN A 403 -17.48 8.34 7.06
N ARG A 404 -17.66 7.12 6.55
CA ARG A 404 -18.65 6.13 7.04
C ARG A 404 -18.05 4.74 7.26
N LYS A 405 -16.73 4.59 7.24
CA LYS A 405 -16.07 3.29 7.44
C LYS A 405 -15.30 3.28 8.76
N LYS A 406 -15.55 2.27 9.59
CA LYS A 406 -14.79 2.00 10.80
C LYS A 406 -13.36 1.60 10.46
N ILE A 407 -12.42 1.99 11.31
CA ILE A 407 -11.00 1.65 11.18
C ILE A 407 -10.62 0.74 12.34
N ASN A 408 -10.14 -0.47 12.01
CA ASN A 408 -9.52 -1.33 13.01
C ASN A 408 -8.10 -0.82 13.34
N LEU A 409 -7.87 -0.46 14.59
CA LEU A 409 -6.62 0.11 15.09
C LEU A 409 -5.52 -0.94 15.37
N ASP A 410 -5.91 -2.22 15.50
CA ASP A 410 -4.98 -3.33 15.77
C ASP A 410 -4.25 -3.81 14.51
N GLN A 411 -4.79 -3.47 13.33
CA GLN A 411 -4.15 -3.76 12.05
C GLN A 411 -3.15 -2.69 11.67
N ARG A 412 -2.09 -3.03 10.92
CA ARG A 412 -1.12 -2.03 10.45
C ARG A 412 -1.64 -1.22 9.27
N ALA A 413 -1.13 0.00 9.10
CA ALA A 413 -1.57 0.93 8.06
C ALA A 413 -1.02 0.59 6.67
N ALA A 414 0.20 0.08 6.58
CA ALA A 414 0.85 -0.21 5.30
C ALA A 414 0.00 -1.17 4.44
N PHE A 415 -0.43 -0.68 3.25
CA PHE A 415 -1.21 -1.41 2.25
C PHE A 415 -2.50 -2.02 2.80
N ASN A 416 -3.07 -1.41 3.84
CA ASN A 416 -4.35 -1.79 4.39
C ASN A 416 -5.43 -0.80 3.96
N PHE A 417 -6.17 -1.16 2.91
CA PHE A 417 -7.27 -0.36 2.38
C PHE A 417 -8.56 -0.44 3.22
N GLN A 418 -8.55 -1.10 4.39
CA GLN A 418 -9.69 -1.06 5.31
C GLN A 418 -9.94 0.37 5.77
N GLY A 419 -11.18 0.84 5.72
CA GLY A 419 -11.49 2.24 6.00
C GLY A 419 -11.35 3.17 4.79
N THR A 420 -10.65 2.76 3.74
CA THR A 420 -10.58 3.50 2.46
C THR A 420 -11.85 3.23 1.66
N GLY A 421 -12.62 4.28 1.40
CA GLY A 421 -13.78 4.31 0.52
C GLY A 421 -13.57 5.25 -0.65
N ALA A 422 -14.62 5.45 -1.45
CA ALA A 422 -14.60 6.39 -2.57
C ALA A 422 -14.29 7.83 -2.12
N VAL A 423 -14.72 8.20 -0.92
CA VAL A 423 -14.48 9.52 -0.31
C VAL A 423 -12.99 9.83 -0.22
N GLN A 424 -12.16 8.89 0.24
CA GLN A 424 -10.71 9.06 0.36
C GLN A 424 -10.04 9.33 -1.00
N TRP A 425 -10.46 8.64 -2.05
CA TRP A 425 -9.92 8.85 -3.40
C TRP A 425 -10.41 10.15 -4.02
N LEU A 426 -11.71 10.44 -3.87
CA LEU A 426 -12.36 11.64 -4.38
C LEU A 426 -11.79 12.92 -3.73
N ILE A 427 -11.32 12.83 -2.48
CA ILE A 427 -10.68 13.94 -1.79
C ILE A 427 -9.16 13.90 -2.03
N GLY A 428 -8.54 12.73 -1.91
CA GLY A 428 -7.09 12.56 -1.94
C GLY A 428 -6.43 12.91 -3.26
N ILE A 429 -7.01 12.47 -4.38
CA ILE A 429 -6.44 12.76 -5.71
C ILE A 429 -6.49 14.27 -6.00
N PRO A 430 -7.64 14.97 -5.85
CA PRO A 430 -7.71 16.40 -6.11
C PRO A 430 -6.82 17.25 -5.19
N LEU A 431 -6.63 16.86 -3.93
CA LEU A 431 -5.75 17.59 -3.00
C LEU A 431 -4.30 17.74 -3.51
N MET A 432 -3.84 16.79 -4.33
CA MET A 432 -2.50 16.82 -4.92
C MET A 432 -2.52 17.42 -6.33
N LEU A 433 -3.51 17.06 -7.15
CA LEU A 433 -3.53 17.45 -8.56
C LEU A 433 -4.07 18.87 -8.81
N ILE A 434 -5.05 19.34 -8.03
CA ILE A 434 -5.60 20.70 -8.20
C ILE A 434 -4.54 21.79 -7.99
N PRO A 435 -3.79 21.81 -6.86
CA PRO A 435 -2.76 22.83 -6.69
C PRO A 435 -1.68 22.76 -7.78
N MET A 436 -1.31 21.55 -8.22
CA MET A 436 -0.38 21.37 -9.33
C MET A 436 -0.95 21.95 -10.63
N GLY A 437 -2.22 21.68 -10.97
CA GLY A 437 -2.85 22.18 -12.18
C GLY A 437 -3.01 23.70 -12.19
N ILE A 438 -3.39 24.28 -11.04
CA ILE A 438 -3.45 25.75 -10.88
C ILE A 438 -2.06 26.33 -11.04
N PHE A 439 -1.06 25.78 -10.36
CA PHE A 439 0.32 26.27 -10.48
C PHE A 439 0.83 26.17 -11.91
N ALA A 440 0.65 25.02 -12.57
CA ALA A 440 1.08 24.80 -13.94
C ALA A 440 0.42 25.79 -14.91
N LEU A 441 -0.89 26.05 -14.76
CA LEU A 441 -1.61 27.03 -15.58
C LEU A 441 -0.96 28.41 -15.51
N PHE A 442 -0.71 28.93 -14.30
CA PHE A 442 -0.10 30.25 -14.13
C PHE A 442 1.39 30.26 -14.46
N TYR A 443 2.10 29.15 -14.22
CA TYR A 443 3.50 28.96 -14.60
C TYR A 443 3.70 29.10 -16.10
N PHE A 444 2.91 28.39 -16.91
CA PHE A 444 3.06 28.40 -18.37
C PHE A 444 2.64 29.74 -19.03
N ILE A 445 1.77 30.51 -18.38
CA ILE A 445 1.27 31.79 -18.92
C ILE A 445 2.11 32.98 -18.43
N LEU A 446 2.46 33.01 -17.13
CA LEU A 446 2.98 34.19 -16.44
C LEU A 446 4.30 33.94 -15.69
N GLY A 447 4.83 32.71 -15.71
CA GLY A 447 6.09 32.36 -15.07
C GLY A 447 5.98 31.82 -13.64
N PHE A 448 7.11 31.40 -13.11
CA PHE A 448 7.24 30.69 -11.83
C PHE A 448 6.77 31.53 -10.64
N GLU A 449 7.16 32.79 -10.60
CA GLU A 449 6.90 33.73 -9.51
C GLU A 449 5.40 33.97 -9.33
N VAL A 450 4.69 34.17 -10.45
CA VAL A 450 3.23 34.39 -10.44
C VAL A 450 2.51 33.11 -10.05
N GLY A 451 2.92 31.95 -10.57
CA GLY A 451 2.37 30.66 -10.16
C GLY A 451 2.49 30.43 -8.65
N ILE A 452 3.66 30.68 -8.08
CA ILE A 452 3.90 30.56 -6.65
C ILE A 452 3.03 31.55 -5.86
N GLY A 453 2.96 32.80 -6.33
CA GLY A 453 2.14 33.85 -5.73
C GLY A 453 0.66 33.45 -5.66
N VAL A 454 0.12 32.81 -6.69
CA VAL A 454 -1.25 32.31 -6.71
C VAL A 454 -1.46 31.22 -5.66
N ILE A 455 -0.58 30.20 -5.60
CA ILE A 455 -0.70 29.10 -4.62
C ILE A 455 -0.61 29.61 -3.18
N LEU A 456 0.36 30.49 -2.93
CA LEU A 456 0.55 31.11 -1.63
C LEU A 456 -0.66 31.98 -1.26
N GLY A 457 -1.15 32.78 -2.21
CA GLY A 457 -2.34 33.62 -2.05
C GLY A 457 -3.59 32.82 -1.71
N MET A 458 -3.84 31.70 -2.39
CA MET A 458 -4.95 30.79 -2.07
C MET A 458 -4.86 30.25 -0.64
N GLY A 459 -3.66 29.85 -0.21
CA GLY A 459 -3.44 29.40 1.16
C GLY A 459 -3.69 30.52 2.18
N LEU A 460 -3.18 31.73 1.94
CA LEU A 460 -3.42 32.88 2.82
C LEU A 460 -4.90 33.25 2.91
N ILE A 461 -5.62 33.30 1.78
CA ILE A 461 -7.07 33.56 1.74
C ILE A 461 -7.82 32.56 2.61
N GLY A 462 -7.49 31.27 2.48
CA GLY A 462 -8.13 30.24 3.29
C GLY A 462 -7.81 30.35 4.79
N ILE A 463 -6.60 30.77 5.16
CA ILE A 463 -6.24 31.11 6.55
C ILE A 463 -7.05 32.32 7.04
N MET A 464 -7.17 33.38 6.24
CA MET A 464 -7.96 34.57 6.58
C MET A 464 -9.43 34.22 6.85
N PHE A 465 -10.03 33.34 6.05
CA PHE A 465 -11.41 32.91 6.20
C PHE A 465 -11.62 31.73 7.18
N HIS A 466 -10.60 31.38 7.98
CA HIS A 466 -10.63 30.26 8.94
C HIS A 466 -11.94 30.14 9.71
N GLN A 467 -12.39 31.23 10.35
CA GLN A 467 -13.58 31.19 11.19
C GLN A 467 -14.87 30.91 10.41
N LYS A 468 -14.98 31.36 9.15
CA LYS A 468 -16.17 31.11 8.31
C LYS A 468 -16.16 29.65 7.84
N ILE A 469 -15.01 29.18 7.35
CA ILE A 469 -14.83 27.81 6.85
C ILE A 469 -15.06 26.80 7.98
N MET A 470 -14.50 27.01 9.17
CA MET A 470 -14.70 26.10 10.30
C MET A 470 -16.16 26.05 10.78
N ARG A 471 -16.90 27.16 10.72
CA ARG A 471 -18.34 27.17 11.02
C ARG A 471 -19.13 26.33 10.01
N PHE A 472 -18.79 26.45 8.72
CA PHE A 472 -19.38 25.60 7.67
C PHE A 472 -19.06 24.12 7.87
N ILE A 473 -17.80 23.78 8.16
CA ILE A 473 -17.39 22.39 8.42
C ILE A 473 -18.14 21.84 9.64
N LYS A 474 -18.24 22.62 10.73
CA LYS A 474 -18.99 22.24 11.93
C LYS A 474 -20.43 21.88 11.62
N SER A 475 -21.15 22.68 10.82
CA SER A 475 -22.55 22.38 10.49
C SER A 475 -22.68 21.07 9.69
N ARG A 476 -21.73 20.78 8.79
CA ARG A 476 -21.69 19.51 8.05
C ARG A 476 -21.45 18.30 8.96
N TYR A 477 -20.57 18.41 9.95
CA TYR A 477 -20.38 17.35 10.94
C TYR A 477 -21.60 17.15 11.84
N GLN A 478 -22.25 18.24 12.26
CA GLN A 478 -23.48 18.15 13.05
C GLN A 478 -24.60 17.44 12.27
N GLY A 479 -24.79 17.79 11.00
CA GLY A 479 -25.80 17.15 10.14
C GLY A 479 -25.51 15.67 9.82
N SER A 480 -24.24 15.26 9.86
CA SER A 480 -23.83 13.87 9.59
C SER A 480 -23.61 13.03 10.86
N LYS A 481 -23.78 13.62 12.05
CA LYS A 481 -23.45 13.01 13.35
C LYS A 481 -24.05 11.62 13.53
N TYR A 482 -25.37 11.47 13.34
CA TYR A 482 -26.06 10.20 13.58
C TYR A 482 -25.69 9.14 12.54
N ASN A 483 -25.62 9.52 11.27
CA ASN A 483 -25.19 8.63 10.20
C ASN A 483 -23.76 8.09 10.44
N MET A 484 -22.86 8.89 11.00
CA MET A 484 -21.53 8.43 11.41
C MET A 484 -21.57 7.45 12.58
N ILE A 485 -22.36 7.74 13.61
CA ILE A 485 -22.50 6.87 14.80
C ILE A 485 -23.02 5.49 14.37
N GLU A 486 -24.06 5.46 13.53
CA GLU A 486 -24.60 4.22 12.98
C GLU A 486 -23.57 3.48 12.14
N ALA A 487 -22.90 4.18 11.22
CA ALA A 487 -21.91 3.57 10.34
C ALA A 487 -20.70 2.99 11.09
N PHE A 488 -20.24 3.64 12.18
CA PHE A 488 -19.15 3.14 13.00
C PHE A 488 -19.56 2.02 13.97
N ALA A 489 -20.85 1.82 14.21
CA ALA A 489 -21.36 0.70 14.98
C ALA A 489 -21.37 -0.63 14.19
N GLN A 490 -21.34 -0.56 12.86
CA GLN A 490 -21.29 -1.74 11.99
C GLN A 490 -19.86 -2.31 11.97
N ASP A 491 -19.70 -3.58 12.36
CA ASP A 491 -18.44 -4.30 12.14
C ASP A 491 -18.38 -4.74 10.67
N THR A 492 -17.47 -4.13 9.91
CA THR A 492 -17.18 -4.49 8.50
C THR A 492 -16.39 -5.79 8.37
#